data_AF-A0AAW6XNX2-F1
#
_entry.id   AF-A0AAW6XNX2-F1
#
_cell.length_a   1.000
_cell.length_b   1.000
_cell.length_c   1.000
_cell.angle_alpha   90.00
_cell.angle_beta   90.00
_cell.angle_gamma   90.00
#
_symmetry.space_group_name_H-M   'P 1'
#
loop_
_entity.id
_entity.type
_entity.pdbx_description
1 polymer ?
#
loop_
_entity_poly.entity_id
_entity_poly.type
_entity_poly.pdbx_seq_one_letter_code
_entity_poly.pdbx_strand_id
1 'polypeptide(L)' 'LGGSADLAPSNLTLWSGSKAINEDAAGNYIHYGVREFGMTAIANGISLHGGFLPYTSTFLMFVEYARNAVRMAALMKQ' A
#
# COMPACT_ATOMS: atom_id res chain seq x y z
N LEU A 1 4.63 -7.26 0.23
CA LEU A 1 3.54 -6.96 -0.73
C LEU A 1 3.42 -5.44 -0.82
N GLY A 2 3.73 -4.86 -1.97
CA GLY A 2 3.93 -3.41 -2.10
C GLY A 2 2.87 -2.70 -2.92
N GLY A 3 2.92 -1.37 -2.94
CA GLY A 3 2.19 -0.59 -3.94
C GLY A 3 2.22 0.91 -3.71
N SER A 4 1.61 1.64 -4.65
CA SER A 4 1.50 3.09 -4.63
C SER A 4 0.11 3.56 -5.03
N ALA A 5 -0.28 4.71 -4.49
CA ALA A 5 -1.48 5.43 -4.89
C ALA A 5 -1.23 6.24 -6.18
N ASP A 6 -1.00 5.54 -7.30
CA ASP A 6 -0.72 6.11 -8.64
C ASP A 6 0.53 7.00 -8.74
N LEU A 7 1.42 6.92 -7.75
CA LEU A 7 2.66 7.71 -7.69
C LEU A 7 3.91 6.83 -7.73
N ALA A 8 3.80 5.63 -8.29
CA ALA A 8 4.87 4.62 -8.28
C ALA A 8 6.20 5.12 -8.85
N PRO A 9 6.25 5.84 -10.00
CA PRO A 9 7.49 6.38 -10.54
C PRO A 9 8.05 7.54 -9.70
N SER A 10 7.18 8.31 -9.04
CA SER A 10 7.57 9.44 -8.20
C SER A 10 8.07 9.00 -6.82
N ASN A 11 7.46 7.96 -6.25
CA ASN A 11 7.84 7.41 -4.94
C ASN A 11 8.93 6.33 -5.05
N LEU A 12 9.32 5.95 -6.27
CA LEU A 12 10.35 4.94 -6.56
C LEU A 12 10.06 3.59 -5.91
N THR A 13 8.79 3.18 -5.86
CA THR A 13 8.38 1.92 -5.23
C THR A 13 8.44 0.71 -6.15
N LEU A 14 8.57 0.93 -7.46
CA LEU A 14 8.81 -0.13 -8.44
C LEU A 14 10.30 -0.46 -8.51
N TRP A 15 10.70 -1.52 -7.83
CA TRP A 15 12.05 -2.11 -7.95
C TRP A 15 12.04 -3.29 -8.93
N SER A 16 13.23 -3.77 -9.32
CA SER A 16 13.41 -4.76 -10.40
C SER A 16 12.67 -6.10 -10.22
N GLY A 17 12.35 -6.50 -8.99
CA GLY A 17 11.56 -7.70 -8.69
C GLY A 17 10.07 -7.43 -8.43
N SER A 18 9.58 -6.22 -8.70
CA SER A 18 8.17 -5.88 -8.60
C SER A 18 7.40 -6.55 -9.74
N LYS A 19 6.38 -7.32 -9.40
CA LYS A 19 5.43 -7.93 -10.34
C LYS A 19 4.03 -7.45 -9.99
N ALA A 20 3.38 -6.82 -10.94
CA ALA A 20 2.01 -6.33 -10.76
C ALA A 20 1.06 -7.49 -10.47
N ILE A 21 0.16 -7.30 -9.52
CA ILE A 21 -1.00 -8.16 -9.33
C ILE A 21 -2.07 -7.70 -10.31
N ASN A 22 -2.40 -8.56 -11.28
CA ASN A 22 -3.39 -8.32 -12.31
C ASN A 22 -4.24 -9.59 -12.53
N GLU A 23 -4.13 -10.22 -13.69
CA GLU A 23 -4.66 -11.57 -13.96
C GLU A 23 -3.89 -12.63 -13.17
N ASP A 24 -2.58 -12.45 -12.98
CA ASP A 24 -1.77 -13.30 -12.11
C ASP A 24 -1.78 -12.76 -10.66
N ALA A 25 -2.43 -13.51 -9.77
CA ALA A 25 -2.51 -13.19 -8.35
C ALA A 25 -1.18 -13.41 -7.60
N ALA A 26 -0.18 -14.05 -8.22
CA ALA A 26 1.13 -14.31 -7.61
C ALA A 26 2.08 -13.09 -7.62
N GLY A 27 1.64 -11.95 -8.17
CA GLY A 27 2.38 -10.69 -8.11
C GLY A 27 2.64 -10.21 -6.67
N ASN A 28 3.57 -9.26 -6.53
CA ASN A 28 3.95 -8.67 -5.23
C ASN A 28 3.76 -7.14 -5.19
N TYR A 29 3.13 -6.55 -6.20
CA TYR A 29 2.92 -5.11 -6.34
C TYR A 29 1.47 -4.78 -6.72
N ILE A 30 0.83 -3.90 -5.96
CA ILE A 30 -0.56 -3.49 -6.12
C ILE A 30 -0.62 -2.07 -6.70
N HIS A 31 -1.38 -1.89 -7.76
CA HIS A 31 -1.72 -0.58 -8.30
C HIS A 31 -3.03 -0.08 -7.65
N TYR A 32 -2.91 0.74 -6.60
CA TYR A 32 -4.07 1.19 -5.83
C TYR A 32 -4.91 2.27 -6.54
N GLY A 33 -4.32 2.98 -7.51
CA GLY A 33 -4.87 4.21 -8.09
C GLY A 33 -4.81 5.37 -7.09
N VAL A 34 -5.42 6.52 -7.41
CA VAL A 34 -5.47 7.69 -6.50
C VAL A 34 -6.47 7.46 -5.36
N ARG A 35 -6.10 6.59 -4.41
CA ARG A 35 -6.97 6.07 -3.34
C ARG A 35 -6.20 5.85 -2.04
N GLU A 36 -5.63 6.91 -1.48
CA GLU A 36 -4.73 6.85 -0.32
C GLU A 36 -5.38 6.19 0.90
N PHE A 37 -6.62 6.60 1.24
CA PHE A 37 -7.31 6.03 2.40
C PHE A 37 -7.58 4.54 2.23
N GLY A 38 -8.08 4.14 1.06
CA GLY A 38 -8.34 2.75 0.72
C GLY A 38 -7.06 1.92 0.71
N MET A 39 -5.99 2.44 0.11
CA MET A 39 -4.68 1.81 0.08
C MET A 39 -4.17 1.49 1.49
N THR A 40 -4.19 2.47 2.40
CA THR A 40 -3.70 2.26 3.77
C THR A 40 -4.60 1.33 4.57
N ALA A 41 -5.93 1.42 4.41
CA ALA A 41 -6.86 0.49 5.06
C ALA A 41 -6.68 -0.96 4.57
N ILE A 42 -6.50 -1.16 3.27
CA ILE A 42 -6.19 -2.47 2.68
C ILE A 42 -4.87 -3.00 3.22
N ALA A 43 -3.83 -2.16 3.31
CA ALA A 43 -2.54 -2.56 3.87
C ALA A 43 -2.65 -3.01 5.34
N ASN A 44 -3.45 -2.33 6.16
CA ASN A 44 -3.73 -2.78 7.52
C ASN A 44 -4.37 -4.18 7.52
N GLY A 45 -5.34 -4.43 6.63
CA GLY A 45 -5.99 -5.73 6.47
C GLY A 45 -5.01 -6.83 6.02
N ILE A 46 -4.11 -6.52 5.09
CA ILE A 46 -3.05 -7.43 4.64
C ILE A 46 -2.11 -7.78 5.81
N SER A 47 -1.73 -6.78 6.62
CA SER A 47 -0.88 -6.99 7.81
C SER A 47 -1.56 -7.95 8.80
N LEU A 48 -2.85 -7.70 9.10
CA LEU A 48 -3.66 -8.53 9.99
C LEU A 48 -3.89 -9.96 9.49
N HIS A 49 -4.03 -10.15 8.17
CA HIS A 49 -4.15 -11.48 7.59
C HIS A 49 -2.90 -12.35 7.88
N GLY A 50 -1.72 -11.72 7.98
CA GLY A 50 -0.46 -12.42 8.21
C GLY A 50 0.13 -13.04 6.94
N GLY A 51 1.42 -13.38 7.03
CA GLY A 51 2.21 -13.93 5.91
C GLY A 51 2.78 -12.88 4.94
N PHE A 52 2.44 -11.61 5.13
CA PHE A 52 2.91 -10.51 4.29
C PHE A 52 3.48 -9.37 5.13
N LEU A 53 4.49 -8.69 4.58
CA LEU A 53 4.92 -7.37 5.05
C LEU A 53 4.42 -6.33 4.02
N PRO A 54 3.28 -5.67 4.27
CA PRO A 54 2.73 -4.68 3.35
C PRO A 54 3.51 -3.37 3.41
N TYR A 55 3.67 -2.70 2.27
CA TYR A 55 4.07 -1.30 2.22
C TYR A 55 3.18 -0.52 1.25
N THR A 56 2.98 0.76 1.54
CA THR A 56 2.17 1.68 0.73
C THR A 56 2.94 2.98 0.53
N SER A 57 2.62 3.72 -0.55
CA SER A 57 3.32 4.95 -0.89
C SER A 57 2.41 5.98 -1.53
N THR A 58 2.61 7.22 -1.13
CA THR A 58 2.07 8.45 -1.72
C THR A 58 2.99 9.61 -1.31
N PHE A 59 2.72 10.84 -1.74
CA PHE A 59 3.43 12.00 -1.20
C PHE A 59 3.05 12.28 0.26
N LEU A 60 4.00 12.79 1.04
CA LEU A 60 3.80 13.05 2.47
C LEU A 60 2.56 13.94 2.74
N MET A 61 2.33 14.96 1.91
CA MET A 61 1.16 15.83 2.02
C MET A 61 -0.17 15.08 1.84
N PHE A 62 -0.19 13.99 1.08
CA PHE A 62 -1.40 13.21 0.81
C PHE A 62 -1.66 12.09 1.82
N VAL A 63 -0.71 11.82 2.73
CA VAL A 63 -0.96 10.94 3.89
C VAL A 63 -2.12 11.46 4.75
N GLU A 64 -2.40 12.77 4.68
CA GLU A 64 -3.59 13.38 5.30
C GLU A 64 -4.90 12.70 4.87
N TYR A 65 -5.03 12.29 3.61
CA TYR A 65 -6.21 11.55 3.13
C TYR A 65 -6.35 10.17 3.81
N ALA A 66 -5.25 9.58 4.25
CA ALA A 66 -5.20 8.27 4.88
C ALA A 66 -5.08 8.31 6.42
N ARG A 67 -5.10 9.49 7.04
CA ARG A 67 -4.78 9.70 8.47
C ARG A 67 -5.56 8.77 9.41
N ASN A 68 -6.83 8.52 9.13
CA ASN A 68 -7.66 7.63 9.92
C ASN A 68 -7.21 6.15 9.83
N ALA A 69 -6.80 5.68 8.65
CA ALA A 69 -6.27 4.34 8.48
C ALA A 69 -4.90 4.19 9.15
N VAL A 70 -4.03 5.20 9.06
CA VAL A 70 -2.74 5.22 9.77
C VAL A 70 -2.96 5.18 11.28
N ARG A 71 -3.92 5.94 11.81
CA ARG A 71 -4.29 5.87 13.24
C ARG A 71 -4.72 4.47 13.65
N MET A 72 -5.50 3.79 12.82
CA MET A 72 -5.88 2.40 13.09
C MET A 72 -4.70 1.44 13.06
N ALA A 73 -3.75 1.62 12.13
CA ALA A 73 -2.52 0.83 12.09
C ALA A 73 -1.75 0.91 13.43
N ALA A 74 -1.57 2.14 13.94
CA ALA A 74 -0.91 2.37 15.22
C ALA A 74 -1.66 1.75 16.41
N LEU A 75 -2.99 1.83 16.46
CA LEU A 75 -3.81 1.24 17.51
C LEU A 75 -3.77 -0.29 17.50
N MET A 76 -3.78 -0.89 16.29
CA MET A 76 -3.73 -2.34 16.10
C MET A 76 -2.31 -2.91 16.12
N LYS A 77 -1.28 -2.05 16.17
CA LYS A 77 0.15 -2.40 16.12
C LYS A 77 0.52 -3.17 14.84
N GLN A 78 0.11 -2.63 13.69
CA GLN A 78 0.34 -3.20 12.36
C GLN A 78 1.31 -2.38 11.53
#